data_AF-A0A0F9JJT6-F1
#
_entry.id   AF-A0A0F9JJT6-F1
#
_cell.length_a   1.000
_cell.length_b   1.000
_cell.length_c   1.000
_cell.angle_alpha   90.00
_cell.angle_beta   90.00
_cell.angle_gamma   90.00
#
_symmetry.space_group_name_H-M   'P 1'
#
loop_
_entity.id
_entity.type
_entity.pdbx_description
1 polymer ?
#
loop_
_entity_poly.entity_id
_entity_poly.type
_entity_poly.pdbx_seq_one_letter_code
_entity_poly.pdbx_strand_id
1 'polypeptide(L)'
;MVIRIGPNDWAVQEEGQAIRWDFRVHPFGIPIAQTWPQFFGMLALINRYGPHMLIELGVDQGGLGSLMVMRNKYVPSFHFLGIERNIGRINPIYKQLSKDEPRHELLYADIYSEETKEYVQKRIAEISGNTAIFCDGGDKLLELKTYSKFLKKKGDIIVGHDYPGDYDDKDLEFLLDDFEPLDENFFKKFLRIPAFMRR
;
A
#
# COMPACT_ATOMS: atom_id res chain seq x y z
N MET A 1 -0.39 24.37 27.41
CA MET A 1 -0.29 23.98 25.99
C MET A 1 -1.48 23.10 25.66
N VAL A 2 -2.37 23.54 24.76
CA VAL A 2 -3.53 22.73 24.32
C VAL A 2 -3.20 22.18 22.94
N ILE A 3 -2.98 20.87 22.85
CA ILE A 3 -2.78 20.17 21.58
C ILE A 3 -4.16 19.74 21.09
N ARG A 4 -4.67 20.34 20.01
CA ARG A 4 -5.85 19.82 19.30
C ARG A 4 -5.36 18.87 18.22
N ILE A 5 -5.73 17.60 18.34
CA ILE A 5 -5.30 16.52 17.47
C ILE A 5 -6.34 16.36 16.36
N GLY A 6 -6.02 16.84 15.17
CA GLY A 6 -6.75 16.49 13.94
C GLY A 6 -6.11 15.27 13.27
N PRO A 7 -6.86 14.50 12.45
CA PRO A 7 -6.36 13.27 11.83
C PRO A 7 -5.17 13.48 10.89
N ASN A 8 -5.03 14.68 10.28
CA ASN A 8 -4.02 14.98 9.26
C ASN A 8 -3.24 16.28 9.50
N ASP A 9 -3.48 16.97 10.63
CA ASP A 9 -2.87 18.27 10.92
C ASP A 9 -2.60 18.39 12.42
N TRP A 10 -1.33 18.57 12.76
CA TRP A 10 -0.90 18.87 14.11
C TRP A 10 -0.44 20.32 14.16
N ALA A 11 -1.20 21.15 14.86
CA ALA A 11 -0.77 22.49 15.21
C ALA A 11 -0.47 22.53 16.71
N VAL A 12 0.78 22.83 17.05
CA VAL A 12 1.16 23.18 18.42
C VAL A 12 1.13 24.70 18.50
N GLN A 13 0.32 25.25 19.40
CA GLN A 13 0.41 26.66 19.75
C GLN A 13 1.49 26.84 20.80
N GLU A 14 2.58 27.48 20.41
CA GLU A 14 3.65 27.94 21.30
C GLU A 14 3.71 29.46 21.18
N GLU A 15 3.62 30.17 22.30
CA GLU A 15 3.75 31.64 22.39
C GLU A 15 2.91 32.47 21.40
N GLY A 16 1.68 32.02 21.08
CA GLY A 16 0.78 32.75 20.19
C GLY A 16 1.07 32.59 18.69
N GLN A 17 2.07 31.79 18.31
CA GLN A 17 2.27 31.33 16.94
C GLN A 17 1.79 29.88 16.79
N ALA A 18 0.98 29.61 15.77
CA ALA A 18 0.62 28.25 15.41
C ALA A 18 1.78 27.62 14.62
N ILE A 19 2.57 26.79 15.29
CA ILE A 19 3.59 25.97 14.63
C ILE A 19 2.87 24.73 14.08
N ARG A 20 2.78 24.66 12.75
CA ARG A 20 2.30 23.45 12.06
C ARG A 20 3.46 22.49 11.95
N TRP A 21 3.38 21.39 12.66
CA TRP A 21 4.34 20.30 12.55
C TRP A 21 3.84 19.33 11.48
N ASP A 22 4.67 19.09 10.47
CA ASP A 22 4.41 18.07 9.46
C ASP A 22 4.78 16.69 10.04
N PHE A 23 3.78 15.94 10.49
CA PHE A 23 3.97 14.59 10.99
C PHE A 23 3.82 13.52 9.91
N ARG A 24 3.76 13.89 8.63
CA ARG A 24 3.81 12.91 7.55
C ARG A 24 5.13 12.15 7.61
N VAL A 25 5.12 10.91 7.13
CA VAL A 25 6.35 10.13 6.99
C VAL A 25 7.00 10.54 5.68
N HIS A 26 8.31 10.80 5.72
CA HIS A 26 9.07 11.17 4.52
C HIS A 26 10.27 10.25 4.32
N PRO A 27 10.08 8.96 3.95
CA PRO A 27 11.21 8.09 3.64
C PRO A 27 12.05 8.72 2.52
N PHE A 28 13.36 8.90 2.78
CA PHE A 28 14.27 9.58 1.86
C PHE A 28 13.83 11.00 1.44
N GLY A 29 13.02 11.68 2.26
CA GLY A 29 12.46 12.99 1.94
C GLY A 29 11.23 12.95 1.02
N ILE A 30 10.69 11.77 0.73
CA ILE A 30 9.53 11.58 -0.15
C ILE A 30 8.28 11.44 0.70
N PRO A 31 7.29 12.34 0.61
CA PRO A 31 6.08 12.24 1.42
C PRO A 31 5.30 10.97 1.09
N ILE A 32 4.71 10.36 2.11
CA ILE A 32 3.64 9.37 1.95
C ILE A 32 2.27 10.01 2.20
N ALA A 33 1.25 9.51 1.51
CA ALA A 33 -0.13 9.91 1.76
C ALA A 33 -0.71 9.24 3.01
N GLN A 34 -0.21 8.05 3.35
CA GLN A 34 -0.71 7.28 4.48
C GLN A 34 -0.31 7.90 5.82
N THR A 35 -1.19 7.75 6.81
CA THR A 35 -0.90 8.12 8.21
C THR A 35 0.13 7.16 8.83
N TRP A 36 0.75 7.56 9.95
CA TRP A 36 1.67 6.70 10.70
C TRP A 36 1.12 5.29 11.02
N PRO A 37 -0.13 5.16 11.53
CA PRO A 37 -0.72 3.83 11.75
C PRO A 37 -0.81 3.00 10.47
N GLN A 38 -1.28 3.57 9.37
CA GLN A 38 -1.42 2.84 8.09
C GLN A 38 -0.05 2.40 7.56
N PHE A 39 0.94 3.30 7.60
CA PHE A 39 2.32 3.01 7.23
C PHE A 39 2.93 1.88 8.09
N PHE A 40 2.80 1.98 9.41
CA PHE A 40 3.23 0.94 10.34
C PHE A 40 2.53 -0.39 10.07
N GLY A 41 1.23 -0.34 9.79
CA GLY A 41 0.42 -1.49 9.45
C GLY A 41 0.93 -2.23 8.22
N MET A 42 1.29 -1.51 7.16
CA MET A 42 1.91 -2.12 5.97
C MET A 42 3.24 -2.80 6.31
N LEU A 43 4.11 -2.16 7.09
CA LEU A 43 5.37 -2.79 7.52
C LEU A 43 5.14 -4.02 8.40
N ALA A 44 4.16 -3.97 9.30
CA ALA A 44 3.80 -5.08 10.17
C ALA A 44 3.26 -6.26 9.36
N LEU A 45 2.42 -6.01 8.36
CA LEU A 45 1.89 -7.02 7.45
C LEU A 45 3.02 -7.72 6.69
N ILE A 46 3.91 -6.94 6.06
CA ILE A 46 5.04 -7.47 5.29
C ILE A 46 5.95 -8.32 6.18
N ASN A 47 6.25 -7.86 7.39
CA ASN A 47 7.13 -8.59 8.31
C ASN A 47 6.49 -9.84 8.91
N ARG A 48 5.18 -9.81 9.20
CA ARG A 48 4.45 -10.93 9.82
C ARG A 48 4.13 -12.04 8.84
N TYR A 49 3.75 -11.70 7.61
CA TYR A 49 3.26 -12.67 6.63
C TYR A 49 4.26 -12.96 5.51
N GLY A 50 5.33 -12.17 5.40
CA GLY A 50 6.45 -12.44 4.49
C GLY A 50 6.04 -12.65 3.03
N PRO A 51 5.24 -11.75 2.41
CA PRO A 51 4.95 -11.88 0.99
C PRO A 51 6.25 -11.82 0.19
N HIS A 52 6.33 -12.63 -0.85
CA HIS A 52 7.47 -12.63 -1.77
C HIS A 52 7.33 -11.53 -2.82
N MET A 53 6.11 -11.06 -3.06
CA MET A 53 5.84 -9.91 -3.89
C MET A 53 4.85 -8.98 -3.19
N LEU A 54 5.15 -7.68 -3.20
CA LEU A 54 4.16 -6.64 -2.91
C LEU A 54 3.84 -5.90 -4.20
N ILE A 55 2.55 -5.69 -4.45
CA ILE A 55 2.05 -4.84 -5.53
C ILE A 55 1.32 -3.66 -4.88
N GLU A 56 1.77 -2.44 -5.18
CA GLU A 56 1.11 -1.20 -4.75
C GLU A 56 0.40 -0.57 -5.95
N LEU A 57 -0.94 -0.50 -5.87
CA LEU A 57 -1.76 0.22 -6.83
C LEU A 57 -1.82 1.68 -6.37
N GLY A 58 -1.26 2.61 -7.15
CA GLY A 58 -1.22 4.03 -6.77
C GLY A 58 -0.04 4.39 -5.86
N VAL A 59 1.19 4.36 -6.38
CA VAL A 59 2.37 4.71 -5.57
C VAL A 59 2.52 6.20 -5.26
N ASP A 60 1.74 7.08 -5.89
CA ASP A 60 1.80 8.55 -5.75
C ASP A 60 3.21 9.14 -5.97
N GLN A 61 3.90 9.59 -4.90
CA GLN A 61 5.26 10.10 -5.01
C GLN A 61 6.32 9.00 -4.81
N GLY A 62 5.90 7.82 -4.35
CA GLY A 62 6.75 6.67 -4.08
C GLY A 62 7.35 6.64 -2.69
N GLY A 63 6.74 7.29 -1.69
CA GLY A 63 7.29 7.28 -0.33
C GLY A 63 7.31 5.86 0.26
N LEU A 64 6.20 5.11 0.21
CA LEU A 64 6.19 3.69 0.59
C LEU A 64 7.07 2.86 -0.35
N GLY A 65 6.89 3.04 -1.66
CA GLY A 65 7.66 2.33 -2.67
C GLY A 65 9.18 2.46 -2.53
N SER A 66 9.69 3.61 -2.10
CA SER A 66 11.14 3.81 -1.87
C SER A 66 11.71 2.89 -0.79
N LEU A 67 10.94 2.62 0.27
CA LEU A 67 11.32 1.65 1.30
C LEU A 67 11.24 0.22 0.79
N MET A 68 10.27 -0.07 -0.08
CA MET A 68 10.10 -1.40 -0.68
C MET A 68 11.25 -1.71 -1.65
N VAL A 69 11.73 -0.72 -2.41
CA VAL A 69 12.95 -0.85 -3.22
C VAL A 69 14.16 -1.17 -2.35
N MET A 70 14.31 -0.47 -1.21
CA MET A 70 15.40 -0.78 -0.28
C MET A 70 15.25 -2.17 0.34
N ARG A 71 14.03 -2.64 0.60
CA ARG A 71 13.77 -4.00 1.06
C ARG A 71 14.16 -5.02 -0.03
N ASN A 72 13.75 -4.83 -1.28
CA ASN A 72 14.15 -5.69 -2.41
C ASN A 72 15.67 -5.86 -2.43
N LYS A 73 16.41 -4.76 -2.29
CA LYS A 73 17.89 -4.77 -2.31
C LYS A 73 18.51 -5.72 -1.27
N TYR A 74 17.93 -5.79 -0.07
CA TYR A 74 18.50 -6.55 1.04
C TYR A 74 17.79 -7.87 1.37
N VAL A 75 16.59 -8.12 0.82
CA VAL A 75 15.81 -9.34 1.04
C VAL A 75 15.67 -10.07 -0.30
N PRO A 76 16.50 -11.09 -0.57
CA PRO A 76 16.64 -11.55 -1.94
C PRO A 76 15.40 -12.15 -2.61
N SER A 77 14.47 -12.65 -1.79
CA SER A 77 13.20 -13.27 -2.22
C SER A 77 12.05 -12.27 -2.38
N PHE A 78 12.26 -10.99 -2.06
CA PHE A 78 11.24 -9.96 -2.11
C PHE A 78 11.27 -9.22 -3.45
N HIS A 79 10.09 -9.04 -4.03
CA HIS A 79 9.82 -8.29 -5.24
C HIS A 79 8.83 -7.18 -4.94
N PHE A 80 8.95 -6.08 -5.68
CA PHE A 80 8.02 -4.96 -5.55
C PHE A 80 7.60 -4.46 -6.92
N LEU A 81 6.29 -4.34 -7.13
CA LEU A 81 5.69 -3.72 -8.31
C LEU A 81 4.89 -2.50 -7.85
N GLY A 82 5.33 -1.32 -8.25
CA GLY A 82 4.59 -0.08 -8.07
C GLY A 82 3.88 0.31 -9.36
N ILE A 83 2.61 0.70 -9.28
CA ILE A 83 1.85 1.19 -10.44
C ILE A 83 1.36 2.61 -10.18
N GLU A 84 1.58 3.53 -11.11
CA GLU A 84 1.06 4.90 -11.06
C GLU A 84 0.70 5.43 -12.44
N ARG A 85 -0.47 6.03 -12.57
CA ARG A 85 -0.94 6.60 -13.84
C ARG A 85 -0.27 7.92 -14.18
N ASN A 86 0.12 8.71 -13.18
CA ASN A 86 0.69 10.05 -13.35
C ASN A 86 2.20 10.07 -13.07
N ILE A 87 2.99 9.91 -14.14
CA ILE A 87 4.46 9.99 -14.11
C ILE A 87 5.01 11.30 -13.52
N GLY A 88 4.23 12.38 -13.57
CA GLY A 88 4.60 13.70 -13.04
C GLY A 88 4.58 13.76 -11.50
N ARG A 89 3.87 12.84 -10.83
CA ARG A 89 3.82 12.76 -9.37
C ARG A 89 5.01 12.03 -8.76
N ILE A 90 5.56 11.05 -9.48
CA ILE A 90 6.66 10.23 -9.00
C ILE A 90 7.90 11.09 -8.68
N ASN A 91 8.37 11.03 -7.44
CA ASN A 91 9.54 11.75 -6.98
C ASN A 91 10.83 11.28 -7.68
N PRO A 92 11.74 12.19 -8.09
CA PRO A 92 13.00 11.82 -8.75
C PRO A 92 13.89 10.85 -7.95
N ILE A 93 13.89 10.95 -6.62
CA ILE A 93 14.67 10.05 -5.76
C ILE A 93 14.14 8.62 -5.90
N TYR A 94 12.82 8.43 -5.85
CA TYR A 94 12.23 7.12 -6.05
C TYR A 94 12.49 6.58 -7.46
N LYS A 95 12.38 7.41 -8.51
CA LYS A 95 12.77 7.01 -9.88
C LYS A 95 14.20 6.51 -9.96
N GLN A 96 15.13 7.19 -9.28
CA GLN A 96 16.53 6.79 -9.27
C GLN A 96 16.73 5.46 -8.54
N LEU A 97 16.17 5.32 -7.33
CA LEU A 97 16.21 4.07 -6.57
C LEU A 97 15.67 2.89 -7.39
N SER A 98 14.59 3.13 -8.14
CA SER A 98 13.92 2.12 -8.96
C SER A 98 14.81 1.57 -10.08
N LYS A 99 15.59 2.43 -10.74
CA LYS A 99 16.43 2.04 -11.88
C LYS A 99 17.54 1.05 -11.49
N ASP A 100 17.97 1.11 -10.24
CA ASP A 100 19.14 0.40 -9.76
C ASP A 100 18.79 -0.96 -9.13
N GLU A 101 17.50 -1.32 -9.03
CA GLU A 101 17.05 -2.56 -8.37
C GLU A 101 16.30 -3.49 -9.34
N PRO A 102 16.89 -4.64 -9.75
CA PRO A 102 16.33 -5.51 -10.78
C PRO A 102 15.05 -6.26 -10.37
N ARG A 103 14.71 -6.29 -9.07
CA ARG A 103 13.46 -6.90 -8.56
C ARG A 103 12.37 -5.86 -8.28
N HIS A 104 12.64 -4.61 -8.61
CA HIS A 104 11.65 -3.55 -8.60
C HIS A 104 11.16 -3.28 -10.01
N GLU A 105 9.85 -3.15 -10.15
CA GLU A 105 9.22 -2.66 -11.38
C GLU A 105 8.35 -1.45 -11.02
N LEU A 106 8.54 -0.35 -11.75
CA LEU A 106 7.68 0.83 -11.69
C LEU A 106 6.93 0.97 -13.01
N LEU A 107 5.65 0.64 -13.00
CA LEU A 107 4.79 0.68 -14.17
C LEU A 107 4.02 2.00 -14.23
N TYR A 108 4.12 2.70 -15.35
CA TYR A 108 3.33 3.90 -15.63
C TYR A 108 2.07 3.54 -16.40
N ALA A 109 0.99 3.21 -15.70
CA ALA A 109 -0.21 2.72 -16.35
C ALA A 109 -1.49 2.99 -15.55
N ASP A 110 -2.63 2.89 -16.23
CA ASP A 110 -3.94 2.87 -15.60
C ASP A 110 -4.25 1.44 -15.10
N ILE A 111 -4.41 1.30 -13.79
CA ILE A 111 -4.76 0.04 -13.12
C ILE A 111 -6.09 -0.55 -13.62
N TYR A 112 -6.98 0.25 -14.19
CA TYR A 112 -8.25 -0.26 -14.72
C TYR A 112 -8.17 -0.73 -16.17
N SER A 113 -7.05 -0.53 -16.86
CA SER A 113 -6.84 -1.06 -18.21
C SER A 113 -6.66 -2.57 -18.22
N GLU A 114 -7.16 -3.25 -19.26
CA GLU A 114 -6.99 -4.70 -19.40
C GLU A 114 -5.52 -5.10 -19.52
N GLU A 115 -4.71 -4.31 -20.24
CA GLU A 115 -3.26 -4.53 -20.34
C GLU A 115 -2.58 -4.56 -18.96
N THR A 116 -2.93 -3.63 -18.07
CA THR A 116 -2.36 -3.60 -16.71
C THR A 116 -2.84 -4.77 -15.87
N LYS A 117 -4.11 -5.17 -16.00
CA LYS A 117 -4.65 -6.34 -15.30
C LYS A 117 -3.99 -7.63 -15.75
N GLU A 118 -3.84 -7.84 -17.05
CA GLU A 118 -3.15 -8.99 -17.63
C GLU A 118 -1.68 -9.03 -17.18
N TYR A 119 -1.01 -7.88 -17.18
CA TYR A 119 0.37 -7.78 -16.69
C TYR A 119 0.47 -8.14 -15.20
N VAL A 120 -0.37 -7.55 -14.33
CA VAL A 120 -0.38 -7.88 -12.89
C VAL A 120 -0.66 -9.37 -12.67
N GLN A 121 -1.64 -9.93 -13.36
CA GLN A 121 -1.98 -11.35 -13.26
C GLN A 121 -0.79 -12.24 -13.66
N LYS A 122 -0.10 -11.89 -14.75
CA LYS A 122 1.10 -12.60 -15.20
C LYS A 122 2.21 -12.53 -14.15
N ARG A 123 2.49 -11.36 -13.58
CA ARG A 123 3.54 -11.19 -12.56
C ARG A 123 3.24 -12.01 -11.30
N ILE A 124 1.99 -12.04 -10.84
CA ILE A 124 1.56 -12.88 -9.72
C ILE A 124 1.82 -14.37 -10.01
N ALA A 125 1.54 -14.82 -11.23
CA ALA A 125 1.75 -16.21 -11.63
C ALA A 125 3.23 -16.62 -11.71
N GLU A 126 4.14 -15.68 -11.98
CA GLU A 126 5.58 -15.92 -12.10
C GLU A 126 6.30 -15.99 -10.74
N ILE A 127 5.70 -15.43 -9.68
CA ILE A 127 6.26 -15.51 -8.32
C ILE A 127 5.98 -16.88 -7.74
N SER A 128 6.98 -17.51 -7.11
CA SER A 128 6.79 -18.82 -6.46
C SER A 128 6.06 -18.72 -5.12
N GLY A 129 6.32 -17.68 -4.34
CA GLY A 129 5.69 -17.43 -3.03
C GLY A 129 4.35 -16.70 -3.08
N ASN A 130 3.95 -16.20 -1.91
CA ASN A 130 2.71 -15.44 -1.71
C ASN A 130 2.85 -14.00 -2.19
N THR A 131 1.77 -13.44 -2.72
CA THR A 131 1.69 -12.04 -3.14
C THR A 131 0.78 -11.25 -2.22
N ALA A 132 1.18 -10.02 -1.89
CA ALA A 132 0.31 -9.03 -1.27
C ALA A 132 -0.02 -7.92 -2.29
N ILE A 133 -1.28 -7.50 -2.36
CA ILE A 133 -1.72 -6.33 -3.13
C ILE A 133 -2.23 -5.27 -2.17
N PHE A 134 -1.72 -4.05 -2.29
CA PHE A 134 -2.18 -2.87 -1.58
C PHE A 134 -2.94 -1.95 -2.54
N CYS A 135 -4.24 -1.77 -2.29
CA CYS A 135 -5.15 -0.99 -3.09
C CYS A 135 -5.19 0.47 -2.60
N ASP A 136 -4.54 1.38 -3.33
CA ASP A 136 -4.50 2.83 -3.04
C ASP A 136 -4.50 3.69 -4.33
N GLY A 137 -5.07 3.17 -5.42
CA GLY A 137 -4.94 3.74 -6.77
C GLY A 137 -6.05 4.69 -7.22
N GLY A 138 -7.17 4.72 -6.50
CA GLY A 138 -8.38 5.43 -6.89
C GLY A 138 -9.61 4.93 -6.15
N ASP A 139 -10.47 4.17 -6.84
CA ASP A 139 -11.64 3.50 -6.26
C ASP A 139 -11.20 2.17 -5.62
N LYS A 140 -10.99 2.22 -4.30
CA LYS A 140 -10.45 1.09 -3.52
C LYS A 140 -11.40 -0.10 -3.53
N LEU A 141 -12.72 0.12 -3.53
CA LEU A 141 -13.68 -0.98 -3.57
C LEU A 141 -13.62 -1.71 -4.92
N LEU A 142 -13.54 -0.95 -6.02
CA LEU A 142 -13.37 -1.54 -7.35
C LEU A 142 -12.02 -2.26 -7.48
N GLU A 143 -10.95 -1.69 -6.93
CA GLU A 143 -9.64 -2.34 -6.87
C GLU A 143 -9.68 -3.67 -6.12
N LEU A 144 -10.26 -3.67 -4.90
CA LEU A 144 -10.44 -4.88 -4.10
C LEU A 144 -11.23 -5.95 -4.87
N LYS A 145 -12.34 -5.56 -5.52
CA LYS A 145 -13.17 -6.48 -6.33
C LYS A 145 -12.45 -7.01 -7.58
N THR A 146 -11.57 -6.21 -8.16
CA THR A 146 -10.85 -6.57 -9.39
C THR A 146 -9.67 -7.47 -9.08
N TYR A 147 -8.78 -7.01 -8.20
CA TYR A 147 -7.46 -7.61 -8.00
C TYR A 147 -7.48 -8.80 -7.03
N SER A 148 -8.47 -8.91 -6.14
CA SER A 148 -8.64 -10.13 -5.32
C SER A 148 -8.84 -11.38 -6.17
N LYS A 149 -9.39 -11.23 -7.38
CA LYS A 149 -9.58 -12.35 -8.32
C LYS A 149 -8.27 -12.90 -8.86
N PHE A 150 -7.17 -12.15 -8.81
CA PHE A 150 -5.86 -12.62 -9.30
C PHE A 150 -5.05 -13.37 -8.23
N LEU A 151 -5.43 -13.21 -6.96
CA LEU A 151 -4.82 -13.89 -5.81
C LEU A 151 -5.43 -15.28 -5.64
N LYS A 152 -4.70 -16.29 -6.11
CA LYS A 152 -5.20 -17.67 -6.19
C LYS A 152 -4.58 -18.60 -5.15
N LYS A 153 -3.42 -18.25 -4.59
CA LYS A 153 -2.70 -19.13 -3.68
C LYS A 153 -3.14 -18.89 -2.25
N LYS A 154 -3.22 -19.97 -1.47
CA LYS A 154 -3.38 -19.85 -0.02
C LYS A 154 -2.26 -19.00 0.56
N GLY A 155 -2.62 -17.99 1.34
CA GLY A 155 -1.66 -17.06 1.92
C GLY A 155 -1.38 -15.81 1.07
N ASP A 156 -1.96 -15.68 -0.13
CA ASP A 156 -2.01 -14.41 -0.84
C ASP A 156 -2.85 -13.40 -0.06
N ILE A 157 -2.49 -12.12 -0.10
CA ILE A 157 -3.06 -11.07 0.74
C ILE A 157 -3.57 -9.93 -0.14
N ILE A 158 -4.73 -9.39 0.22
CA ILE A 158 -5.22 -8.11 -0.30
C ILE A 158 -5.50 -7.14 0.84
N VAL A 159 -5.12 -5.88 0.63
CA VAL A 159 -5.22 -4.81 1.63
C VAL A 159 -5.85 -3.58 0.99
N GLY A 160 -6.85 -3.00 1.64
CA GLY A 160 -7.48 -1.77 1.18
C GLY A 160 -7.03 -0.55 2.00
N HIS A 161 -6.80 0.58 1.33
CA HIS A 161 -6.56 1.88 1.98
C HIS A 161 -7.87 2.65 2.25
N ASP A 162 -7.82 3.82 2.91
CA ASP A 162 -8.95 4.74 3.14
C ASP A 162 -10.22 4.14 3.80
N TYR A 163 -10.03 3.19 4.73
CA TYR A 163 -11.12 2.57 5.49
C TYR A 163 -11.17 3.06 6.95
N PRO A 164 -12.36 3.27 7.56
CA PRO A 164 -13.63 3.47 6.87
C PRO A 164 -13.63 4.83 6.17
N GLY A 165 -14.31 4.92 5.03
CA GLY A 165 -14.33 6.15 4.23
C GLY A 165 -14.89 5.89 2.84
N ASP A 166 -14.01 5.49 1.93
CA ASP A 166 -14.37 5.17 0.53
C ASP A 166 -15.29 3.93 0.43
N TYR A 167 -15.23 3.05 1.43
CA TYR A 167 -16.03 1.84 1.57
C TYR A 167 -16.14 1.45 3.05
N ASP A 168 -17.06 0.54 3.36
CA ASP A 168 -17.33 0.07 4.71
C ASP A 168 -17.37 -1.47 4.85
N ASP A 169 -17.79 -1.96 6.02
CA ASP A 169 -17.84 -3.40 6.30
C ASP A 169 -18.76 -4.19 5.35
N LYS A 170 -19.88 -3.60 4.91
CA LYS A 170 -20.84 -4.28 4.03
C LYS A 170 -20.24 -4.47 2.64
N ASP A 171 -19.46 -3.49 2.20
CA ASP A 171 -18.78 -3.54 0.92
C ASP A 171 -17.70 -4.63 0.86
N LEU A 172 -17.25 -5.14 2.01
CA LEU A 172 -16.20 -6.16 2.13
C LEU A 172 -16.74 -7.58 2.23
N GLU A 173 -18.06 -7.78 2.32
CA GLU A 173 -18.67 -9.10 2.50
C GLU A 173 -18.29 -10.09 1.38
N PHE A 174 -18.13 -9.61 0.14
CA PHE A 174 -17.76 -10.44 -1.00
C PHE A 174 -16.38 -11.12 -0.85
N LEU A 175 -15.48 -10.57 -0.03
CA LEU A 175 -14.17 -11.18 0.21
C LEU A 175 -14.28 -12.41 1.12
N LEU A 176 -15.31 -12.49 1.97
CA LEU A 176 -15.41 -13.51 3.02
C LEU A 176 -15.70 -14.93 2.49
N ASP A 177 -16.13 -15.03 1.23
CA ASP A 177 -16.32 -16.31 0.54
C ASP A 177 -14.98 -17.05 0.37
N ASP A 178 -13.95 -16.30 -0.03
CA ASP A 178 -12.65 -16.83 -0.47
C ASP A 178 -11.48 -16.46 0.46
N PHE A 179 -11.65 -15.43 1.27
CA PHE A 179 -10.62 -14.86 2.13
C PHE A 179 -11.05 -14.89 3.60
N GLU A 180 -10.05 -14.88 4.47
CA GLU A 180 -10.22 -14.64 5.90
C GLU A 180 -9.65 -13.27 6.29
N PRO A 181 -10.34 -12.48 7.14
CA PRO A 181 -9.79 -11.25 7.67
C PRO A 181 -8.52 -11.52 8.51
N LEU A 182 -7.48 -10.72 8.28
CA LEU A 182 -6.27 -10.75 9.08
C LEU A 182 -6.41 -9.82 10.28
N ASP A 183 -6.30 -10.36 11.50
CA ASP A 183 -6.24 -9.63 12.78
C ASP A 183 -7.11 -8.36 12.78
N GLU A 184 -8.43 -8.55 12.72
CA GLU A 184 -9.39 -7.49 12.43
C GLU A 184 -9.29 -6.30 13.41
N ASN A 185 -8.98 -6.56 14.68
CA ASN A 185 -8.78 -5.49 15.66
C ASN A 185 -7.54 -4.65 15.35
N PHE A 186 -6.46 -5.28 14.88
CA PHE A 186 -5.22 -4.61 14.55
C PHE A 186 -5.32 -3.91 13.18
N PHE A 187 -5.47 -4.65 12.09
CA PHE A 187 -5.40 -4.07 10.74
C PHE A 187 -6.60 -3.18 10.40
N LYS A 188 -7.83 -3.65 10.68
CA LYS A 188 -9.05 -2.92 10.32
C LYS A 188 -9.37 -1.80 11.31
N LYS A 189 -9.49 -2.12 12.61
CA LYS A 189 -9.98 -1.14 13.60
C LYS A 189 -8.93 -0.14 14.05
N PHE A 190 -7.70 -0.61 14.32
CA PHE A 190 -6.63 0.27 14.80
C PHE A 190 -5.90 0.96 13.65
N LEU A 191 -5.46 0.19 12.65
CA LEU A 191 -4.62 0.71 11.56
C LEU A 191 -5.40 1.24 10.35
N ARG A 192 -6.72 0.99 10.28
CA ARG A 192 -7.59 1.53 9.21
C ARG A 192 -7.18 1.07 7.80
N ILE A 193 -6.64 -0.14 7.70
CA ILE A 193 -6.26 -0.82 6.46
C ILE A 193 -6.72 -2.28 6.53
N PRO A 194 -8.00 -2.59 6.25
CA PRO A 194 -8.49 -3.96 6.29
C PRO A 194 -7.64 -4.83 5.37
N ALA A 195 -7.18 -5.96 5.92
CA ALA A 195 -6.33 -6.92 5.23
C ALA A 195 -7.01 -8.29 5.27
N PHE A 196 -6.94 -9.01 4.15
CA PHE A 196 -7.58 -10.31 3.97
C PHE A 196 -6.59 -11.27 3.34
N MET A 197 -6.61 -12.54 3.78
CA MET A 197 -5.75 -13.59 3.28
C MET A 197 -6.57 -14.69 2.61
N ARG A 198 -6.13 -15.15 1.44
CA ARG A 198 -6.77 -16.23 0.70
C ARG A 198 -6.64 -17.54 1.48
N ARG A 199 -7.77 -18.25 1.64
CA ARG A 199 -7.84 -19.53 2.40
C ARG A 199 -7.15 -20.70 1.70
#